data_AF-A0A135V1T1-F1
#
_entry.id   AF-A0A135V1T1-F1
#
_cell.length_a   1.000
_cell.length_b   1.000
_cell.length_c   1.000
_cell.angle_alpha   90.00
_cell.angle_beta   90.00
_cell.angle_gamma   90.00
#
_symmetry.space_group_name_H-M   'P 1'
#
loop_
_entity.id
_entity.type
_entity.pdbx_description
1 polymer ?
#
loop_
_entity_poly.entity_id
_entity_poly.type
_entity_poly.pdbx_seq_one_letter_code
_entity_poly.pdbx_strand_id
1 'polypeptide(L)'
;MVGMEPVRFEAKEALGITNGTATSASAACIVMHQAHQLATMSQFVTAMATEALRGRQSNYHPFISQCRPHLGQMEAAANILRLLSGSKLTGKGDDHAEGLVHDRYPLRTAPQWIGPLLEDLMLAQQQVQVEINSTTDNPPL
;
A
#
# COMPACT_ATOMS: atom_id res chain seq x y z
N MET A 1 -25.00 -1.05 -30.00
CA MET A 1 -23.90 -1.70 -30.76
C MET A 1 -23.12 -0.61 -31.46
N VAL A 2 -21.78 -0.70 -31.49
CA VAL A 2 -20.89 0.39 -31.95
C VAL A 2 -20.78 0.49 -33.49
N GLY A 3 -21.60 -0.24 -34.26
CA GLY A 3 -21.66 -0.13 -35.73
C GLY A 3 -20.41 -0.60 -36.48
N MET A 4 -19.65 -1.54 -35.92
CA MET A 4 -18.43 -2.10 -36.53
C MET A 4 -18.73 -3.38 -37.32
N GLU A 5 -18.05 -3.53 -38.47
CA GLU A 5 -18.09 -4.74 -39.30
C GLU A 5 -17.19 -5.86 -38.72
N PRO A 6 -17.52 -7.14 -38.92
CA PRO A 6 -16.69 -8.26 -38.46
C PRO A 6 -15.29 -8.27 -39.07
N VAL A 7 -14.27 -8.48 -38.24
CA VAL A 7 -12.87 -8.58 -38.68
C VAL A 7 -12.56 -9.96 -39.24
N ARG A 8 -11.86 -10.04 -40.38
CA ARG A 8 -11.26 -11.28 -40.90
C ARG A 8 -9.77 -11.26 -40.61
N PHE A 9 -9.30 -12.24 -39.84
CA PHE A 9 -7.89 -12.34 -39.46
C PHE A 9 -7.01 -12.85 -40.60
N GLU A 10 -5.85 -12.23 -40.76
CA GLU A 10 -4.73 -12.71 -41.56
C GLU A 10 -3.83 -13.66 -40.76
N ALA A 11 -2.72 -14.09 -41.38
CA ALA A 11 -1.75 -14.96 -40.72
C ALA A 11 -1.20 -14.29 -39.44
N LYS A 12 -1.16 -15.06 -38.35
CA LYS A 12 -0.67 -14.66 -37.01
C LYS A 12 -1.55 -13.66 -36.24
N GLU A 13 -2.47 -12.92 -36.86
CA GLU A 13 -3.26 -11.90 -36.15
C GLU A 13 -4.12 -12.46 -35.00
N ALA A 14 -4.80 -13.60 -35.23
CA ALA A 14 -5.59 -14.25 -34.18
C ALA A 14 -4.71 -14.73 -33.00
N LEU A 15 -3.50 -15.21 -33.29
CA LEU A 15 -2.53 -15.60 -32.27
C LEU A 15 -2.03 -14.36 -31.52
N GLY A 16 -1.65 -13.29 -32.21
CA GLY A 16 -1.15 -12.06 -31.60
C GLY A 16 -2.15 -11.38 -30.66
N ILE A 17 -3.47 -11.60 -30.85
CA ILE A 17 -4.51 -11.10 -29.93
C ILE A 17 -4.67 -12.00 -28.70
N THR A 18 -4.57 -13.31 -28.88
CA THR A 18 -4.87 -14.28 -27.81
C THR A 18 -3.65 -14.64 -26.95
N ASN A 19 -2.45 -14.39 -27.45
CA ASN A 19 -1.21 -14.78 -26.82
C ASN A 19 -0.72 -13.71 -25.82
N GLY A 20 0.06 -14.15 -24.83
CA GLY A 20 0.61 -13.27 -23.80
C GLY A 20 -0.24 -13.17 -22.53
N THR A 21 0.03 -12.13 -21.73
CA THR A 21 -0.42 -12.04 -20.33
C THR A 21 -1.46 -10.95 -20.09
N ALA A 22 -2.06 -10.39 -21.15
CA ALA A 22 -2.97 -9.25 -21.07
C ALA A 22 -4.08 -9.42 -20.01
N THR A 23 -4.71 -10.59 -19.94
CA THR A 23 -5.78 -10.87 -18.96
C THR A 23 -5.26 -10.84 -17.52
N SER A 24 -4.16 -11.54 -17.24
CA SER A 24 -3.58 -11.58 -15.88
C SER A 24 -2.96 -10.24 -15.48
N ALA A 25 -2.31 -9.55 -16.41
CA ALA A 25 -1.73 -8.23 -16.21
C ALA A 25 -2.83 -7.18 -15.94
N SER A 26 -3.95 -7.24 -16.68
CA SER A 26 -5.11 -6.38 -16.42
C SER A 26 -5.70 -6.62 -15.03
N ALA A 27 -5.84 -7.88 -14.61
CA ALA A 27 -6.32 -8.20 -13.27
C ALA A 27 -5.35 -7.67 -12.19
N ALA A 28 -4.04 -7.85 -12.41
CA ALA A 28 -3.01 -7.34 -11.53
C ALA A 28 -3.08 -5.81 -11.38
N CYS A 29 -3.29 -5.05 -12.46
CA CYS A 29 -3.45 -3.59 -12.39
C CYS A 29 -4.61 -3.16 -11.48
N ILE A 30 -5.76 -3.84 -11.59
CA ILE A 30 -6.94 -3.55 -10.75
C ILE A 30 -6.61 -3.84 -9.28
N VAL A 31 -5.99 -4.99 -9.01
CA VAL A 31 -5.59 -5.39 -7.66
C VAL A 31 -4.56 -4.41 -7.08
N MET A 32 -3.55 -4.00 -7.84
CA MET A 32 -2.54 -3.04 -7.40
C MET A 32 -3.19 -1.69 -7.04
N HIS A 33 -4.10 -1.19 -7.87
CA HIS A 33 -4.81 0.06 -7.59
C HIS A 33 -5.58 -0.01 -6.25
N GLN A 34 -6.33 -1.09 -6.04
CA GLN A 34 -7.10 -1.29 -4.81
C GLN A 34 -6.19 -1.53 -3.59
N ALA A 35 -5.09 -2.27 -3.76
CA ALA A 35 -4.13 -2.53 -2.70
C ALA A 35 -3.46 -1.24 -2.21
N HIS A 36 -3.11 -0.31 -3.11
CA HIS A 36 -2.60 1.01 -2.73
C HIS A 36 -3.61 1.80 -1.90
N GLN A 37 -4.88 1.82 -2.31
CA GLN A 37 -5.94 2.48 -1.56
C GLN A 37 -6.12 1.87 -0.16
N LEU A 38 -6.11 0.55 -0.06
CA LEU A 38 -6.24 -0.16 1.23
C LEU A 38 -5.01 0.05 2.13
N ALA A 39 -3.80 0.09 1.56
CA ALA A 39 -2.58 0.37 2.29
C ALA A 39 -2.61 1.78 2.92
N THR A 40 -3.07 2.78 2.17
CA THR A 40 -3.29 4.13 2.72
C THR A 40 -4.41 4.15 3.76
N MET A 41 -5.54 3.51 3.49
CA MET A 41 -6.68 3.43 4.41
C MET A 41 -6.28 2.77 5.74
N SER A 42 -5.41 1.76 5.71
CA SER A 42 -4.91 1.10 6.93
C SER A 42 -4.25 2.10 7.89
N GLN A 43 -3.47 3.04 7.36
CA GLN A 43 -2.79 4.08 8.14
C GLN A 43 -3.79 5.10 8.71
N PHE A 44 -4.82 5.46 7.93
CA PHE A 44 -5.93 6.28 8.42
C PHE A 44 -6.67 5.61 9.58
N VAL A 45 -7.02 4.33 9.45
CA VAL A 45 -7.69 3.57 10.50
C VAL A 45 -6.80 3.41 11.73
N THR A 46 -5.48 3.22 11.55
CA THR A 46 -4.52 3.21 12.67
C THR A 46 -4.52 4.56 13.42
N ALA A 47 -4.53 5.69 12.71
CA ALA A 47 -4.62 7.00 13.34
C ALA A 47 -5.93 7.16 14.12
N MET A 48 -7.08 6.84 13.50
CA MET A 48 -8.38 6.91 14.19
C MET A 48 -8.46 5.99 15.40
N ALA A 49 -7.92 4.76 15.30
CA ALA A 49 -7.83 3.83 16.42
C ALA A 49 -6.94 4.37 17.55
N THR A 50 -5.86 5.08 17.20
CA THR A 50 -5.00 5.75 18.19
C THR A 50 -5.79 6.81 18.95
N GLU A 51 -6.58 7.64 18.27
CA GLU A 51 -7.43 8.63 18.93
C GLU A 51 -8.51 7.97 19.79
N ALA A 52 -9.25 7.00 19.23
CA ALA A 52 -10.37 6.33 19.90
C ALA A 52 -9.93 5.58 21.16
N LEU A 53 -8.72 4.98 21.15
CA LEU A 53 -8.16 4.26 22.28
C LEU A 53 -7.30 5.14 23.19
N ARG A 54 -7.25 6.46 22.93
CA ARG A 54 -6.39 7.41 23.65
C ARG A 54 -4.91 6.97 23.67
N GLY A 55 -4.47 6.34 22.59
CA GLY A 55 -3.09 5.89 22.38
C GLY A 55 -2.12 7.06 22.18
N ARG A 56 -0.82 6.76 22.25
CA ARG A 56 0.26 7.74 22.25
C ARG A 56 0.79 8.00 20.85
N GLN A 57 0.86 9.28 20.46
CA GLN A 57 1.48 9.70 19.20
C GLN A 57 2.99 9.43 19.16
N SER A 58 3.63 9.36 20.34
CA SER A 58 5.07 9.11 20.46
C SER A 58 5.51 7.76 19.89
N ASN A 59 4.59 6.79 19.73
CA ASN A 59 4.84 5.53 19.03
C ASN A 59 5.29 5.73 17.57
N TYR A 60 4.91 6.86 16.97
CA TYR A 60 5.16 7.19 15.56
C TYR A 60 6.27 8.24 15.39
N HIS A 61 7.00 8.56 16.47
CA HIS A 61 8.04 9.58 16.44
C HIS A 61 9.17 9.21 15.45
N PRO A 62 9.68 10.15 14.64
CA PRO A 62 10.68 9.86 13.60
C PRO A 62 11.94 9.15 14.10
N PHE A 63 12.36 9.44 15.33
CA PHE A 63 13.50 8.78 15.99
C PHE A 63 13.41 7.24 15.95
N ILE A 64 12.21 6.67 16.17
CA ILE A 64 12.01 5.21 16.20
C ILE A 64 12.34 4.61 14.83
N SER A 65 11.86 5.23 13.76
CA SER A 65 12.14 4.78 12.40
C SER A 65 13.55 5.12 11.93
N GLN A 66 14.21 6.14 12.50
CA GLN A 66 15.64 6.41 12.25
C GLN A 66 16.55 5.34 12.87
N CYS A 67 16.17 4.74 14.01
CA CYS A 67 16.93 3.63 14.60
C CYS A 67 16.84 2.32 13.80
N ARG A 68 15.79 2.14 13.01
CA ARG A 68 15.60 0.99 12.10
C ARG A 68 14.99 1.49 10.78
N PRO A 69 15.82 1.96 9.83
CA PRO A 69 15.38 2.76 8.69
C PRO A 69 14.86 1.93 7.52
N HIS A 70 13.80 1.14 7.75
CA HIS A 70 13.00 0.59 6.65
C HIS A 70 12.16 1.70 6.03
N LEU A 71 12.18 1.82 4.70
CA LEU A 71 11.54 2.93 3.98
C LEU A 71 10.04 2.95 4.22
N GLY A 72 9.38 1.80 4.12
CA GLY A 72 7.95 1.69 4.37
C GLY A 72 7.59 1.99 5.83
N GLN A 73 8.46 1.62 6.78
CA GLN A 73 8.23 1.94 8.20
C GLN A 73 8.34 3.45 8.45
N MET A 74 9.33 4.11 7.84
CA MET A 74 9.50 5.56 7.93
C MET A 74 8.29 6.28 7.32
N GLU A 75 7.83 5.84 6.15
CA GLU A 75 6.66 6.39 5.48
C GLU A 75 5.38 6.22 6.31
N ALA A 76 5.10 4.99 6.76
CA ALA A 76 3.90 4.71 7.56
C ALA A 76 3.89 5.52 8.87
N ALA A 77 5.02 5.59 9.58
CA ALA A 77 5.13 6.38 10.80
C ALA A 77 4.90 7.87 10.54
N ALA A 78 5.50 8.43 9.48
CA ALA A 78 5.36 9.84 9.13
C ALA A 78 3.90 10.19 8.75
N ASN A 79 3.24 9.33 7.97
CA ASN A 79 1.84 9.52 7.58
C ASN A 79 0.91 9.47 8.79
N ILE A 80 1.03 8.44 9.63
CA ILE A 80 0.20 8.30 10.83
C ILE A 80 0.42 9.49 11.78
N LEU A 81 1.68 9.89 12.01
CA LEU A 81 1.99 11.04 12.85
C LEU A 81 1.40 12.34 12.29
N ARG A 82 1.45 12.53 10.96
CA ARG A 82 0.84 13.69 10.30
C ARG A 82 -0.68 13.70 10.44
N LEU A 83 -1.34 12.53 10.36
CA LEU A 83 -2.78 12.41 10.56
C LEU A 83 -3.21 12.73 12.00
N LEU A 84 -2.35 12.46 12.98
CA LEU A 84 -2.59 12.75 14.39
C LEU A 84 -2.21 14.20 14.78
N SER A 85 -1.62 14.96 13.86
CA SER A 85 -1.17 16.33 14.13
C SER A 85 -2.33 17.22 14.55
N GLY A 86 -2.20 17.84 15.73
CA GLY A 86 -3.25 18.71 16.31
C GLY A 86 -4.40 17.96 17.00
N SER A 87 -4.38 16.62 17.04
CA SER A 87 -5.38 15.86 17.77
C SER A 87 -5.34 16.17 19.28
N LYS A 88 -6.52 16.33 19.87
CA LYS A 88 -6.71 16.49 21.32
C LYS A 88 -7.12 15.19 22.01
N LEU A 89 -7.28 14.10 21.26
CA LEU A 89 -7.83 12.82 21.72
C LEU A 89 -6.74 11.82 22.10
N THR A 90 -5.54 11.96 21.54
CA THR A 90 -4.42 11.06 21.82
C THR A 90 -3.91 11.21 23.26
N GLY A 91 -3.39 10.12 23.82
CA GLY A 91 -2.81 10.10 25.16
C GLY A 91 -1.67 11.11 25.29
N LYS A 92 -1.80 12.00 26.29
CA LYS A 92 -0.72 12.90 26.70
C LYS A 92 0.31 12.05 27.44
N GLY A 93 1.58 12.15 27.07
CA GLY A 93 2.68 11.37 27.65
C GLY A 93 3.01 11.72 29.11
N ASP A 94 2.00 12.03 29.93
CA ASP A 94 2.19 12.22 31.36
C ASP A 94 2.37 10.84 32.01
N ASP A 95 3.53 10.63 32.63
CA ASP A 95 3.91 9.41 33.37
C ASP A 95 2.99 9.13 34.59
N HIS A 96 2.05 10.03 34.88
CA HIS A 96 1.07 9.94 35.96
C HIS A 96 -0.35 9.58 35.50
N ALA A 97 -0.56 9.29 34.20
CA ALA A 97 -1.86 8.84 33.72
C ALA A 97 -2.17 7.41 34.22
N GLU A 98 -3.31 7.21 34.88
CA GLU A 98 -3.82 5.87 35.21
C GLU A 98 -3.95 5.03 33.93
N GLY A 99 -3.14 3.97 33.80
CA GLY A 99 -3.16 3.10 32.61
C GLY A 99 -1.81 2.44 32.28
N LEU A 100 -1.74 1.81 31.11
CA LEU A 100 -0.51 1.17 30.62
C LEU A 100 0.52 2.23 30.21
N VAL A 101 1.78 2.04 30.61
CA VAL A 101 2.94 2.87 30.21
C VAL A 101 3.20 2.81 28.70
N HIS A 102 2.79 1.73 28.04
CA HIS A 102 2.91 1.58 26.59
C HIS A 102 1.62 1.05 25.99
N ASP A 103 1.29 1.51 24.78
CA ASP A 103 0.16 0.95 24.04
C ASP A 103 0.43 -0.50 23.65
N ARG A 104 -0.66 -1.24 23.38
CA ARG A 104 -0.56 -2.60 22.86
C ARG A 104 -0.01 -2.58 21.43
N TYR A 105 0.52 -3.73 21.01
CA TYR A 105 1.23 -3.88 19.74
C TYR A 105 0.44 -3.37 18.51
N PRO A 106 -0.89 -3.59 18.38
CA PRO A 106 -1.63 -3.11 17.21
C PRO A 106 -1.50 -1.60 16.93
N LEU A 107 -1.27 -0.77 17.96
CA LEU A 107 -0.98 0.66 17.77
C LEU A 107 0.53 0.92 17.77
N ARG A 108 1.24 0.39 18.78
CA ARG A 108 2.65 0.72 19.02
C ARG A 108 3.59 0.22 17.93
N THR A 109 3.29 -0.93 17.34
CA THR A 109 4.13 -1.55 16.33
C THR A 109 3.54 -1.41 14.91
N ALA A 110 2.53 -0.55 14.72
CA ALA A 110 1.83 -0.44 13.45
C ALA A 110 2.76 -0.06 12.28
N PRO A 111 3.68 0.92 12.39
CA PRO A 111 4.61 1.22 11.30
C PRO A 111 5.53 0.05 10.96
N GLN A 112 5.99 -0.70 11.96
CA GLN A 112 6.86 -1.86 11.79
C GLN A 112 6.13 -3.01 11.07
N TRP A 113 4.82 -3.11 11.26
CA TRP A 113 3.97 -4.09 10.60
C TRP A 113 3.58 -3.67 9.18
N ILE A 114 3.17 -2.41 9.00
CA ILE A 114 2.74 -1.86 7.71
C ILE A 114 3.92 -1.67 6.77
N GLY A 115 5.09 -1.31 7.29
CA GLY A 115 6.26 -0.92 6.49
C GLY A 115 6.67 -1.94 5.43
N PRO A 116 6.95 -3.21 5.80
CA PRO A 116 7.31 -4.24 4.81
C PRO A 116 6.22 -4.46 3.75
N LEU A 117 4.95 -4.32 4.10
CA LEU A 117 3.83 -4.45 3.14
C LEU A 117 3.82 -3.31 2.11
N LEU A 118 4.22 -2.09 2.50
CA LEU A 118 4.38 -0.98 1.55
C LEU A 118 5.55 -1.22 0.59
N GLU A 119 6.65 -1.76 1.10
CA GLU A 119 7.84 -2.08 0.29
C GLU A 119 7.53 -3.20 -0.72
N ASP A 120 6.87 -4.27 -0.29
CA ASP A 120 6.42 -5.35 -1.17
C ASP A 120 5.44 -4.85 -2.24
N LEU A 121 4.51 -3.98 -1.86
CA LEU A 121 3.54 -3.41 -2.79
C LEU A 121 4.20 -2.52 -3.84
N MET A 122 5.22 -1.74 -3.45
CA MET A 122 6.02 -0.95 -4.38
C MET A 122 6.79 -1.83 -5.37
N LEU A 123 7.40 -2.92 -4.90
CA LEU A 123 8.08 -3.87 -5.77
C LEU A 123 7.10 -4.53 -6.76
N ALA A 124 5.93 -4.98 -6.27
CA ALA A 124 4.90 -5.58 -7.11
C ALA A 124 4.42 -4.59 -8.20
N GLN A 125 4.22 -3.32 -7.83
CA GLN A 125 3.86 -2.28 -8.80
C GLN A 125 4.92 -2.13 -9.90
N GLN A 126 6.21 -2.14 -9.54
CA GLN A 126 7.29 -2.07 -10.54
C GLN A 126 7.26 -3.26 -11.50
N GLN A 127 7.04 -4.47 -11.00
CA GLN A 127 6.99 -5.68 -11.83
C GLN A 127 5.77 -5.67 -12.77
N VAL A 128 4.59 -5.30 -12.26
CA VAL A 128 3.37 -5.17 -13.08
C VAL A 128 3.56 -4.08 -14.14
N GLN A 129 4.21 -2.96 -13.79
CA GLN A 129 4.51 -1.88 -14.74
C GLN A 129 5.41 -2.36 -15.88
N VAL A 130 6.38 -3.23 -15.62
CA VAL A 130 7.20 -3.84 -16.68
C VAL A 130 6.35 -4.74 -17.55
N GLU A 131 5.55 -5.63 -16.95
CA GLU A 131 4.72 -6.60 -17.67
C GLU A 131 3.75 -5.93 -18.65
N ILE A 132 3.02 -4.89 -18.21
CA ILE A 132 2.03 -4.21 -19.03
C ILE A 132 2.64 -3.38 -20.18
N ASN A 133 3.96 -3.11 -20.13
CA ASN A 133 4.70 -2.41 -21.18
C ASN A 133 5.66 -3.35 -21.94
N SER A 134 5.53 -4.67 -21.76
CA SER A 134 6.35 -5.67 -22.43
C SER A 134 5.60 -6.28 -23.62
N THR A 135 6.36 -6.76 -24.61
CA THR A 135 5.79 -7.70 -25.58
C THR A 135 5.79 -9.09 -24.96
N THR A 136 4.62 -9.72 -24.91
CA THR A 136 4.45 -11.07 -24.36
C THR A 136 4.00 -12.08 -25.41
N ASP A 137 4.00 -11.68 -26.69
CA ASP A 137 3.66 -12.55 -27.82
C ASP A 137 4.82 -13.51 -28.17
N ASN A 138 4.46 -14.68 -28.70
CA ASN A 138 5.37 -15.72 -29.14
C ASN A 138 4.89 -16.38 -30.45
N PRO A 139 5.72 -16.50 -31.50
CA PRO A 139 7.10 -16.03 -31.58
C PRO A 139 7.18 -14.49 -31.57
N PRO A 140 8.22 -13.89 -30.99
CA PRO A 140 8.47 -12.47 -31.20
C PRO A 140 8.60 -12.21 -32.71
N LEU A 141 8.03 -11.12 -33.20
CA LEU A 141 8.28 -10.62 -34.55
C LEU A 141 9.62 -9.89 -34.61
#